data_AF-A0A534LU08-F1
#
_entry.id   AF-A0A534LU08-F1
#
_cell.length_a   1.000
_cell.length_b   1.000
_cell.length_c   1.000
_cell.angle_alpha   90.00
_cell.angle_beta   90.00
_cell.angle_gamma   90.00
#
_symmetry.space_group_name_H-M   'P 1'
#
loop_
_entity.id
_entity.type
_entity.pdbx_description
1 polymer ?
#
loop_
_entity_poly.entity_id
_entity_poly.type
_entity_poly.pdbx_seq_one_letter_code
_entity_poly.pdbx_strand_id
1 'polypeptide(L)'
;MVLIVKKGTVPPTPHTEFYAIPKVLTREEIHGSYGFSGAWSRKVHVRSYPTEQVKPPRKADFSLAPDFPPDADVLQPYHIFTGRMPHEGDAIRGRKAIVHGTRTTLSISKPTESMPKETFFRNGERHEVYFVQDGEGVVRSEYGDLKFRKNVYVAIPKGTTYRIDLTSPKAWFLLVESMYPINFAPHYFNKEGQATLMSPVVETEIETPTLPAYRDERGEFPVDVKHAGGKVTRITLGHHPFDLVGWEGALYPFVFDVKSHHGIAREIHTAPPMHQTFQSGNVPHSGFSLCSFVPVMAGWHPLEVPAPYAH
;
A
#
# COMPACT_ATOMS: atom_id res chain seq x y z
N MET A 1 8.30 -2.73 11.96
CA MET A 1 7.78 -4.10 11.80
C MET A 1 8.81 -4.92 11.06
N VAL A 2 9.24 -6.04 11.63
CA VAL A 2 10.17 -6.98 10.99
C VAL A 2 9.48 -8.34 10.90
N LEU A 3 8.31 -8.41 10.24
CA LEU A 3 7.76 -9.71 9.87
C LEU A 3 8.38 -10.11 8.54
N ILE A 4 9.37 -11.00 8.60
CA ILE A 4 9.96 -11.60 7.40
C ILE A 4 9.00 -12.68 6.91
N VAL A 5 8.56 -12.54 5.67
CA VAL A 5 7.68 -13.52 5.00
C VAL A 5 8.46 -14.16 3.87
N LYS A 6 8.21 -15.45 3.64
CA LYS A 6 8.71 -16.22 2.51
C LYS A 6 7.54 -16.87 1.79
N LYS A 7 7.49 -16.73 0.46
CA LYS A 7 6.48 -17.35 -0.41
C LYS A 7 7.16 -17.98 -1.62
N GLY A 8 6.60 -19.08 -2.12
CA GLY A 8 7.17 -19.84 -3.23
C GLY A 8 8.52 -20.45 -2.90
N THR A 9 9.36 -20.64 -3.92
CA THR A 9 10.68 -21.25 -3.77
C THR A 9 11.78 -20.20 -3.92
N VAL A 10 12.59 -20.07 -2.88
CA VAL A 10 13.75 -19.14 -2.85
C VAL A 10 14.96 -19.91 -2.35
N PRO A 11 16.13 -19.83 -3.02
CA PRO A 11 17.33 -20.53 -2.57
C PRO A 11 17.70 -20.10 -1.15
N PRO A 12 18.15 -21.04 -0.29
CA PRO A 12 18.39 -20.76 1.13
C PRO A 12 19.48 -19.69 1.34
N THR A 13 20.50 -19.69 0.48
CA THR A 13 21.59 -18.71 0.53
C THR A 13 21.34 -17.60 -0.49
N PRO A 14 21.36 -16.32 -0.10
CA PRO A 14 21.35 -15.17 -1.00
C PRO A 14 22.43 -15.22 -2.08
N HIS A 15 22.14 -14.66 -3.26
CA HIS A 15 23.14 -14.46 -4.32
C HIS A 15 23.79 -15.75 -4.84
N THR A 16 23.06 -16.86 -4.77
CA THR A 16 23.47 -18.15 -5.32
C THR A 16 22.69 -18.47 -6.59
N GLU A 17 23.29 -19.26 -7.47
CA GLU A 17 22.58 -19.75 -8.65
C GLU A 17 21.37 -20.57 -8.24
N PHE A 18 20.26 -20.35 -8.94
CA PHE A 18 19.02 -21.07 -8.73
C PHE A 18 18.35 -21.32 -10.07
N TYR A 19 17.78 -22.52 -10.21
CA TYR A 19 17.23 -23.03 -11.46
C TYR A 19 15.84 -23.59 -11.18
N ALA A 20 14.82 -22.74 -11.26
CA ALA A 20 13.42 -23.17 -11.14
C ALA A 20 12.99 -24.05 -12.32
N ILE A 21 13.60 -23.82 -13.49
CA ILE A 21 13.48 -24.63 -14.69
C ILE A 21 14.90 -25.14 -15.02
N PRO A 22 15.09 -26.44 -15.32
CA PRO A 22 16.41 -27.00 -15.61
C PRO A 22 17.16 -26.17 -16.67
N LYS A 23 18.41 -25.80 -16.37
CA LYS A 23 19.30 -25.01 -17.23
C LYS A 23 18.85 -23.57 -17.54
N VAL A 24 17.81 -23.07 -16.87
CA VAL A 24 17.38 -21.66 -16.95
C VAL A 24 17.69 -20.97 -15.63
N LEU A 25 18.73 -20.13 -15.64
CA LEU A 25 19.13 -19.37 -14.46
C LEU A 25 18.07 -18.31 -14.13
N THR A 26 17.52 -18.36 -12.92
CA THR A 26 16.57 -17.35 -12.42
C THR A 26 17.23 -15.97 -12.29
N ARG A 27 16.42 -14.91 -12.21
CA ARG A 27 16.92 -13.55 -11.94
C ARG A 27 16.57 -13.13 -10.52
N GLU A 28 17.58 -12.74 -9.76
CA GLU A 28 17.40 -12.21 -8.41
C GLU A 28 17.23 -10.68 -8.48
N GLU A 29 16.17 -10.16 -7.87
CA GLU A 29 15.92 -8.71 -7.70
C GLU A 29 15.87 -8.39 -6.20
N ILE A 30 16.57 -7.33 -5.79
CA ILE A 30 16.42 -6.75 -4.44
C ILE A 30 15.57 -5.48 -4.54
N HIS A 31 14.41 -5.50 -3.89
CA HIS A 31 13.52 -4.36 -3.79
C HIS A 31 13.58 -3.78 -2.37
N GLY A 32 14.13 -2.57 -2.23
CA GLY A 32 14.36 -1.91 -0.94
C GLY A 32 13.61 -0.59 -0.79
N SER A 33 13.26 -0.24 0.46
CA SER A 33 12.53 1.00 0.80
C SER A 33 13.42 2.24 0.94
N TYR A 34 14.67 2.05 1.40
CA TYR A 34 15.69 3.09 1.59
C TYR A 34 17.05 2.60 1.08
N GLY A 35 17.10 2.13 -0.17
CA GLY A 35 18.27 1.42 -0.67
C GLY A 35 18.56 0.18 0.18
N PHE A 36 19.76 0.10 0.74
CA PHE A 36 20.22 -1.03 1.55
C PHE A 36 20.03 -0.86 3.07
N SER A 37 19.47 0.27 3.52
CA SER A 37 19.33 0.58 4.96
C SER A 37 17.91 0.39 5.51
N GLY A 38 16.94 0.10 4.64
CA GLY A 38 15.53 -0.09 5.01
C GLY A 38 15.07 -1.54 4.87
N ALA A 39 13.78 -1.77 5.12
CA ALA A 39 13.13 -3.03 4.79
C ALA A 39 13.29 -3.33 3.29
N TRP A 40 13.54 -4.59 2.98
CA TRP A 40 13.74 -5.08 1.62
C TRP A 40 13.05 -6.42 1.41
N SER A 41 12.83 -6.77 0.15
CA SER A 41 12.46 -8.10 -0.28
C SER A 41 13.32 -8.55 -1.45
N ARG A 42 13.74 -9.81 -1.39
CA ARG A 42 14.46 -10.52 -2.44
C ARG A 42 13.46 -11.32 -3.24
N LYS A 43 13.37 -11.01 -4.53
CA LYS A 43 12.48 -11.63 -5.49
C LYS A 43 13.29 -12.53 -6.42
N VAL A 44 12.71 -13.67 -6.78
CA VAL A 44 13.31 -14.62 -7.71
C VAL A 44 12.40 -14.75 -8.92
N HIS A 45 12.76 -14.08 -10.01
CA HIS A 45 12.05 -14.16 -11.29
C HIS A 45 12.47 -15.40 -12.06
N VAL A 46 11.54 -15.99 -12.83
CA VAL A 46 11.80 -17.22 -13.59
C VAL A 46 12.99 -17.07 -14.53
N ARG A 47 13.02 -16.00 -15.35
CA ARG A 47 14.10 -15.76 -16.32
C ARG A 47 14.21 -14.33 -16.83
N SER A 48 13.14 -13.55 -16.70
CA SER A 48 13.03 -12.22 -17.30
C SER A 48 13.70 -11.17 -16.42
N TYR A 49 14.28 -10.14 -17.03
CA TYR A 49 14.76 -9.00 -16.26
C TYR A 49 13.56 -8.09 -15.93
N PRO A 50 13.36 -7.70 -14.66
CA PRO A 50 12.21 -6.89 -14.25
C PRO A 50 12.19 -5.47 -14.88
N THR A 51 13.31 -5.05 -15.49
CA THR A 51 13.49 -3.77 -16.16
C THR A 51 13.43 -3.87 -17.70
N GLU A 52 13.26 -5.07 -18.26
CA GLU A 52 13.25 -5.30 -19.71
C GLU A 52 11.98 -4.73 -20.35
N GLN A 53 12.16 -3.68 -21.14
CA GLN A 53 11.10 -3.05 -21.93
C GLN A 53 11.24 -3.39 -23.41
N VAL A 54 10.14 -3.71 -24.06
CA VAL A 54 10.11 -4.09 -25.50
C VAL A 54 9.64 -2.95 -26.41
N LYS A 55 9.21 -1.82 -25.83
CA LYS A 55 8.80 -0.62 -26.57
C LYS A 55 9.29 0.66 -25.88
N PRO A 56 9.49 1.74 -26.63
CA PRO A 56 9.72 3.05 -26.04
C PRO A 56 8.55 3.47 -25.12
N PRO A 57 8.82 4.03 -23.93
CA PRO A 57 7.79 4.51 -23.03
C PRO A 57 6.93 5.60 -23.68
N ARG A 58 5.64 5.60 -23.35
CA ARG A 58 4.66 6.57 -23.86
C ARG A 58 3.93 7.24 -22.72
N LYS A 59 3.60 8.52 -22.87
CA LYS A 59 2.69 9.20 -21.94
C LYS A 59 1.36 8.46 -21.91
N ALA A 60 0.81 8.20 -20.72
CA ALA A 60 -0.53 7.63 -20.60
C ALA A 60 -1.61 8.64 -21.00
N ASP A 61 -2.80 8.14 -21.26
CA ASP A 61 -4.01 8.90 -21.60
C ASP A 61 -4.65 9.60 -20.39
N PHE A 62 -4.10 9.42 -19.19
CA PHE A 62 -4.55 10.05 -17.95
C PHE A 62 -3.38 10.55 -17.10
N SER A 63 -3.69 11.35 -16.08
CA SER A 63 -2.76 11.90 -15.11
C SER A 63 -3.33 11.75 -13.70
N LEU A 64 -2.46 11.54 -12.72
CA LEU A 64 -2.77 11.58 -11.30
C LEU A 64 -2.14 12.80 -10.63
N ALA A 65 -1.69 13.77 -11.43
CA ALA A 65 -1.22 15.05 -10.95
C ALA A 65 -2.39 15.77 -10.27
N PRO A 66 -2.22 16.22 -9.02
CA PRO A 66 -3.24 16.99 -8.33
C PRO A 66 -3.33 18.40 -8.91
N ASP A 67 -4.51 18.99 -8.82
CA ASP A 67 -4.69 20.41 -9.04
C ASP A 67 -4.29 21.18 -7.79
N PHE A 68 -3.59 22.30 -7.97
CA PHE A 68 -3.21 23.20 -6.89
C PHE A 68 -4.16 24.41 -6.89
N PRO A 69 -4.83 24.70 -5.76
CA PRO A 69 -5.67 25.89 -5.67
C PRO A 69 -4.82 27.17 -5.62
N PRO A 70 -5.41 28.34 -5.91
CA PRO A 70 -4.78 29.63 -5.65
C PRO A 70 -4.30 29.78 -4.20
N ASP A 71 -3.24 30.55 -3.97
CA ASP A 71 -2.59 30.69 -2.65
C ASP A 71 -3.56 31.12 -1.53
N ALA A 72 -4.51 32.01 -1.84
CA ALA A 72 -5.50 32.48 -0.87
C ALA A 72 -6.46 31.36 -0.41
N ASP A 73 -6.80 30.43 -1.33
CA ASP A 73 -7.75 29.35 -1.09
C ASP A 73 -7.14 28.24 -0.21
N VAL A 74 -5.81 28.22 -0.03
CA VAL A 74 -5.10 27.25 0.82
C VAL A 74 -5.43 27.44 2.31
N LEU A 75 -5.74 28.67 2.73
CA LEU A 75 -6.07 28.99 4.13
C LEU A 75 -7.57 28.86 4.44
N GLN A 76 -8.40 28.59 3.44
CA GLN A 76 -9.83 28.43 3.62
C GLN A 76 -10.13 27.12 4.39
N PRO A 77 -10.92 27.15 5.48
CA PRO A 77 -11.40 25.93 6.11
C PRO A 77 -12.42 25.24 5.19
N TYR A 78 -12.19 23.95 4.93
CA TYR A 78 -13.08 23.12 4.12
C TYR A 78 -13.69 21.98 4.94
N HIS A 79 -14.98 21.71 4.68
CA HIS A 79 -15.65 20.49 5.10
C HIS A 79 -15.94 19.64 3.85
N ILE A 80 -15.17 18.56 3.67
CA ILE A 80 -15.18 17.76 2.44
C ILE A 80 -16.09 16.53 2.60
N PHE A 81 -17.21 16.52 1.88
CA PHE A 81 -18.18 15.40 1.90
C PHE A 81 -17.89 14.34 0.83
N THR A 82 -16.84 13.54 1.04
CA THR A 82 -16.42 12.50 0.09
C THR A 82 -17.48 11.42 -0.15
N GLY A 83 -18.40 11.22 0.78
CA GLY A 83 -19.58 10.34 0.62
C GLY A 83 -20.46 10.71 -0.57
N ARG A 84 -20.49 12.00 -0.98
CA ARG A 84 -21.28 12.49 -2.11
C ARG A 84 -20.60 12.37 -3.47
N MET A 85 -19.31 12.00 -3.51
CA MET A 85 -18.59 11.79 -4.76
C MET A 85 -19.17 10.58 -5.52
N PRO A 86 -19.30 10.64 -6.86
CA PRO A 86 -19.84 9.55 -7.65
C PRO A 86 -18.90 8.33 -7.64
N HIS A 87 -19.45 7.15 -7.94
CA HIS A 87 -18.65 5.99 -8.29
C HIS A 87 -18.38 6.02 -9.81
N GLU A 88 -17.13 5.83 -10.22
CA GLU A 88 -16.71 5.87 -11.62
C GLU A 88 -15.36 5.18 -11.84
N GLY A 89 -15.19 4.61 -13.04
CA GLY A 89 -13.93 4.08 -13.54
C GLY A 89 -13.32 2.96 -12.69
N ASP A 90 -12.02 2.75 -12.89
CA ASP A 90 -11.21 1.81 -12.12
C ASP A 90 -10.52 2.46 -10.91
N ALA A 91 -9.97 1.62 -10.02
CA ALA A 91 -9.40 2.03 -8.74
C ALA A 91 -8.18 2.98 -8.86
N ILE A 92 -7.54 3.03 -10.02
CA ILE A 92 -6.37 3.85 -10.31
C ILE A 92 -6.79 5.14 -11.03
N ARG A 93 -7.50 5.02 -12.15
CA ARG A 93 -7.87 6.16 -13.00
C ARG A 93 -8.95 7.03 -12.38
N GLY A 94 -9.85 6.45 -11.58
CA GLY A 94 -10.90 7.16 -10.86
C GLY A 94 -10.44 7.86 -9.57
N ARG A 95 -9.13 7.89 -9.27
CA ARG A 95 -8.60 8.56 -8.08
C ARG A 95 -8.77 10.07 -8.19
N LYS A 96 -9.27 10.69 -7.12
CA LYS A 96 -9.37 12.14 -6.97
C LYS A 96 -8.64 12.58 -5.71
N ALA A 97 -7.58 13.37 -5.88
CA ALA A 97 -6.87 13.98 -4.77
C ALA A 97 -7.79 15.00 -4.07
N ILE A 98 -7.91 14.90 -2.75
CA ILE A 98 -8.73 15.82 -1.93
C ILE A 98 -7.86 16.70 -1.02
N VAL A 99 -6.67 16.20 -0.64
CA VAL A 99 -5.66 16.95 0.09
C VAL A 99 -4.32 16.55 -0.49
N HIS A 100 -3.52 17.52 -0.91
CA HIS A 100 -2.20 17.26 -1.46
C HIS A 100 -1.17 18.20 -0.86
N GLY A 101 -0.02 17.64 -0.51
CA GLY A 101 1.18 18.39 -0.14
C GLY A 101 2.43 17.72 -0.70
N THR A 102 3.57 18.34 -0.45
CA THR A 102 4.85 17.89 -1.01
C THR A 102 5.17 16.42 -0.68
N ARG A 103 4.82 15.95 0.52
CA ARG A 103 5.19 14.62 1.04
C ARG A 103 4.05 13.62 1.16
N THR A 104 2.81 14.12 1.23
CA THR A 104 1.61 13.32 1.52
C THR A 104 0.48 13.68 0.56
N THR A 105 -0.32 12.70 0.16
CA THR A 105 -1.53 12.93 -0.64
C THR A 105 -2.65 12.06 -0.12
N LEU A 106 -3.82 12.64 0.10
CA LEU A 106 -5.06 11.92 0.38
C LEU A 106 -5.93 12.00 -0.86
N SER A 107 -6.42 10.83 -1.29
CA SER A 107 -7.30 10.71 -2.43
C SER A 107 -8.51 9.84 -2.10
N ILE A 108 -9.58 10.01 -2.86
CA ILE A 108 -10.75 9.12 -2.86
C ILE A 108 -10.77 8.39 -4.20
N SER A 109 -11.08 7.10 -4.16
CA SER A 109 -11.33 6.29 -5.35
C SER A 109 -12.60 5.48 -5.12
N LYS A 110 -13.56 5.57 -6.05
CA LYS A 110 -14.86 4.90 -5.94
C LYS A 110 -15.14 4.08 -7.20
N PRO A 111 -14.38 3.01 -7.48
CA PRO A 111 -14.49 2.32 -8.75
C PRO A 111 -15.79 1.54 -8.90
N THR A 112 -16.22 1.37 -10.15
CA THR A 112 -17.34 0.52 -10.58
C THR A 112 -16.89 -0.65 -11.43
N GLU A 113 -15.61 -0.72 -11.77
CA GLU A 113 -15.04 -1.74 -12.62
C GLU A 113 -13.63 -2.14 -12.16
N SER A 114 -13.23 -3.35 -12.53
CA SER A 114 -11.84 -3.79 -12.36
C SER A 114 -10.95 -3.02 -13.33
N MET A 115 -9.66 -2.94 -13.02
CA MET A 115 -8.68 -2.46 -14.01
C MET A 115 -8.77 -3.29 -15.29
N PRO A 116 -8.52 -2.70 -16.48
CA PRO A 116 -8.47 -3.43 -17.74
C PRO A 116 -7.61 -4.69 -17.63
N LYS A 117 -8.07 -5.78 -18.26
CA LYS A 117 -7.36 -7.07 -18.21
C LYS A 117 -5.92 -6.88 -18.70
N GLU A 118 -4.98 -7.55 -18.01
CA GLU A 118 -3.55 -7.54 -18.35
C GLU A 118 -2.94 -6.13 -18.44
N THR A 119 -3.52 -5.15 -17.76
CA THR A 119 -2.92 -3.84 -17.50
C THR A 119 -2.56 -3.71 -16.03
N PHE A 120 -1.38 -3.20 -15.75
CA PHE A 120 -0.83 -3.10 -14.40
C PHE A 120 -0.50 -1.65 -14.06
N PHE A 121 -0.37 -1.37 -12.78
CA PHE A 121 0.03 -0.08 -12.25
C PHE A 121 1.25 -0.24 -11.33
N ARG A 122 2.11 0.77 -11.33
CA ARG A 122 3.25 0.87 -10.42
C ARG A 122 3.37 2.31 -9.93
N ASN A 123 3.24 2.51 -8.62
CA ASN A 123 3.53 3.82 -8.03
C ASN A 123 5.04 3.98 -7.88
N GLY A 124 5.68 4.73 -8.76
CA GLY A 124 7.14 4.93 -8.76
C GLY A 124 7.62 5.97 -7.75
N GLU A 125 6.71 6.75 -7.15
CA GLU A 125 7.08 7.90 -6.31
C GLU A 125 6.66 7.77 -4.84
N ARG A 126 5.61 7.00 -4.54
CA ARG A 126 5.01 6.95 -3.19
C ARG A 126 4.62 5.53 -2.75
N HIS A 127 4.69 5.29 -1.44
CA HIS A 127 4.05 4.17 -0.75
C HIS A 127 2.57 4.50 -0.53
N GLU A 128 1.72 3.48 -0.57
CA GLU A 128 0.27 3.64 -0.58
C GLU A 128 -0.37 2.85 0.56
N VAL A 129 -1.39 3.42 1.21
CA VAL A 129 -2.33 2.67 2.06
C VAL A 129 -3.75 3.00 1.61
N TYR A 130 -4.49 1.96 1.25
CA TYR A 130 -5.93 2.02 0.96
C TYR A 130 -6.68 1.64 2.22
N PHE A 131 -7.58 2.48 2.70
CA PHE A 131 -8.64 2.05 3.60
C PHE A 131 -9.89 1.74 2.79
N VAL A 132 -10.35 0.50 2.86
CA VAL A 132 -11.55 0.01 2.15
C VAL A 132 -12.79 0.40 2.95
N GLN A 133 -13.40 1.53 2.61
CA GLN A 133 -14.67 1.96 3.19
C GLN A 133 -15.83 1.03 2.82
N ASP A 134 -15.83 0.54 1.57
CA ASP A 134 -16.85 -0.37 1.07
C ASP A 134 -16.34 -1.21 -0.11
N GLY A 135 -17.00 -2.32 -0.38
CA GLY A 135 -16.67 -3.26 -1.46
C GLY A 135 -15.62 -4.31 -1.11
N GLU A 136 -15.34 -5.17 -2.08
CA GLU A 136 -14.44 -6.31 -1.97
C GLU A 136 -13.79 -6.66 -3.32
N GLY A 137 -12.66 -7.35 -3.24
CA GLY A 137 -11.90 -7.73 -4.41
C GLY A 137 -10.52 -8.29 -4.08
N VAL A 138 -9.62 -8.20 -5.05
CA VAL A 138 -8.25 -8.72 -4.96
C VAL A 138 -7.28 -7.68 -5.50
N VAL A 139 -6.29 -7.32 -4.68
CA VAL A 139 -5.06 -6.69 -5.15
C VAL A 139 -4.13 -7.81 -5.60
N ARG A 140 -3.92 -7.91 -6.91
CA ARG A 140 -2.97 -8.86 -7.50
C ARG A 140 -1.66 -8.15 -7.71
N SER A 141 -0.58 -8.67 -7.15
CA SER A 141 0.75 -8.08 -7.28
C SER A 141 1.78 -9.12 -7.70
N GLU A 142 2.97 -8.66 -8.05
CA GLU A 142 4.12 -9.55 -8.26
C GLU A 142 4.43 -10.43 -7.02
N TYR A 143 4.07 -9.96 -5.82
CA TYR A 143 4.21 -10.72 -4.57
C TYR A 143 3.11 -11.77 -4.36
N GLY A 144 2.04 -11.73 -5.15
CA GLY A 144 0.88 -12.61 -5.04
C GLY A 144 -0.44 -11.86 -4.85
N ASP A 145 -1.49 -12.64 -4.59
CA ASP A 145 -2.86 -12.18 -4.44
C ASP A 145 -3.17 -11.82 -2.98
N LEU A 146 -3.74 -10.63 -2.78
CA LEU A 146 -4.28 -10.14 -1.50
C LEU A 146 -5.76 -9.84 -1.65
N LYS A 147 -6.59 -10.58 -0.94
CA LYS A 147 -8.03 -10.26 -0.87
C LYS A 147 -8.23 -9.05 0.01
N PHE A 148 -9.11 -8.14 -0.41
CA PHE A 148 -9.55 -7.02 0.42
C PHE A 148 -11.08 -7.06 0.58
N ARG A 149 -11.53 -6.48 1.68
CA ARG A 149 -12.94 -6.38 2.06
C ARG A 149 -13.16 -5.09 2.83
N LYS A 150 -14.41 -4.71 3.03
CA LYS A 150 -14.76 -3.55 3.87
C LYS A 150 -14.04 -3.58 5.22
N ASN A 151 -13.61 -2.40 5.68
CA ASN A 151 -12.94 -2.11 6.94
C ASN A 151 -11.53 -2.68 7.08
N VAL A 152 -10.81 -2.89 5.97
CA VAL A 152 -9.39 -3.26 6.02
C VAL A 152 -8.52 -2.16 5.42
N TYR A 153 -7.28 -2.13 5.87
CA TYR A 153 -6.19 -1.42 5.22
C TYR A 153 -5.47 -2.35 4.25
N VAL A 154 -5.16 -1.86 3.05
CA VAL A 154 -4.26 -2.52 2.09
C VAL A 154 -3.02 -1.63 1.95
N ALA A 155 -1.90 -2.07 2.50
CA ALA A 155 -0.63 -1.37 2.37
C ALA A 155 0.13 -1.89 1.15
N ILE A 156 0.61 -0.98 0.31
CA ILE A 156 1.35 -1.29 -0.92
C ILE A 156 2.64 -0.47 -0.94
N PRO A 157 3.82 -1.12 -0.86
CA PRO A 157 5.08 -0.42 -0.99
C PRO A 157 5.25 0.27 -2.35
N LYS A 158 5.88 1.44 -2.36
CA LYS A 158 6.35 2.11 -3.58
C LYS A 158 7.11 1.12 -4.46
N GLY A 159 6.93 1.20 -5.77
CA GLY A 159 7.61 0.33 -6.74
C GLY A 159 6.95 -1.04 -6.96
N THR A 160 5.98 -1.43 -6.12
CA THR A 160 5.23 -2.66 -6.32
C THR A 160 4.39 -2.58 -7.59
N THR A 161 4.47 -3.61 -8.43
CA THR A 161 3.62 -3.77 -9.61
C THR A 161 2.36 -4.53 -9.22
N TYR A 162 1.19 -3.91 -9.44
CA TYR A 162 -0.08 -4.52 -9.07
C TYR A 162 -1.23 -4.13 -9.99
N ARG A 163 -2.34 -4.84 -9.87
CA ARG A 163 -3.66 -4.46 -10.39
C ARG A 163 -4.74 -4.77 -9.37
N ILE A 164 -5.86 -4.07 -9.47
CA ILE A 164 -7.02 -4.23 -8.59
C ILE A 164 -8.18 -4.81 -9.39
N ASP A 165 -8.65 -5.97 -8.94
CA ASP A 165 -9.85 -6.65 -9.45
C ASP A 165 -10.96 -6.56 -8.42
N LEU A 166 -12.13 -6.10 -8.83
CA LEU A 166 -13.31 -6.06 -7.98
C LEU A 166 -14.07 -7.39 -8.08
N THR A 167 -14.53 -7.91 -6.94
CA THR A 167 -15.54 -8.98 -6.89
C THR A 167 -16.94 -8.42 -6.65
N SER A 168 -17.03 -7.29 -5.93
CA SER A 168 -18.27 -6.51 -5.81
C SER A 168 -18.50 -5.58 -7.00
N PRO A 169 -19.75 -5.18 -7.30
CA PRO A 169 -20.06 -4.24 -8.40
C PRO A 169 -19.39 -2.86 -8.28
N LYS A 170 -19.02 -2.44 -7.07
CA LYS A 170 -18.36 -1.16 -6.79
C LYS A 170 -17.55 -1.25 -5.50
N ALA A 171 -16.58 -0.37 -5.33
CA ALA A 171 -15.85 -0.20 -4.07
C ALA A 171 -15.69 1.29 -3.70
N TRP A 172 -15.23 1.55 -2.49
CA TRP A 172 -14.84 2.88 -2.02
C TRP A 172 -13.56 2.79 -1.20
N PHE A 173 -12.54 3.47 -1.66
CA PHE A 173 -11.25 3.61 -1.00
C PHE A 173 -10.99 5.05 -0.56
N LEU A 174 -10.52 5.21 0.68
CA LEU A 174 -9.69 6.34 1.08
C LEU A 174 -8.24 5.92 0.87
N LEU A 175 -7.51 6.68 0.05
CA LEU A 175 -6.11 6.39 -0.27
C LEU A 175 -5.22 7.43 0.39
N VAL A 176 -4.17 6.98 1.06
CA VAL A 176 -3.11 7.83 1.61
C VAL A 176 -1.79 7.43 0.97
N GLU A 177 -1.13 8.39 0.34
CA GLU A 177 0.17 8.20 -0.30
C GLU A 177 1.26 8.97 0.44
N SER A 178 2.43 8.37 0.61
CA SER A 178 3.61 9.01 1.20
C SER A 178 4.87 8.77 0.38
N MET A 179 5.75 9.76 0.32
CA MET A 179 7.11 9.54 -0.19
C MET A 179 7.96 8.63 0.72
N TYR A 180 7.59 8.49 2.00
CA TYR A 180 8.25 7.61 2.96
C TYR A 180 7.48 6.28 3.12
N PRO A 181 8.13 5.18 3.53
CA PRO A 181 7.45 3.94 3.87
C PRO A 181 6.40 4.15 4.95
N ILE A 182 5.25 3.51 4.75
CA ILE A 182 4.15 3.50 5.70
C ILE A 182 4.23 2.17 6.47
N ASN A 183 4.51 2.26 7.77
CA ASN A 183 4.69 1.10 8.65
C ASN A 183 3.74 1.20 9.84
N PHE A 184 3.54 0.12 10.59
CA PHE A 184 2.94 0.26 11.92
C PHE A 184 3.74 1.27 12.77
N ALA A 185 3.05 1.97 13.67
CA ALA A 185 3.66 3.04 14.44
C ALA A 185 4.87 2.52 15.27
N PRO A 186 6.09 3.09 15.11
CA PRO A 186 7.30 2.51 15.68
C PRO A 186 7.31 2.39 17.20
N HIS A 187 6.60 3.28 17.91
CA HIS A 187 6.56 3.31 19.37
C HIS A 187 5.82 2.11 19.99
N TYR A 188 5.09 1.32 19.21
CA TYR A 188 4.49 0.07 19.68
C TYR A 188 5.41 -1.13 19.62
N PHE A 189 6.59 -0.98 19.03
CA PHE A 189 7.54 -2.06 18.83
C PHE A 189 8.73 -1.92 19.78
N ASN A 190 9.23 -3.05 20.26
CA ASN A 190 10.49 -3.11 20.97
C ASN A 190 11.67 -2.95 19.98
N LYS A 191 12.90 -2.86 20.53
CA LYS A 191 14.13 -2.75 19.73
C LYS A 191 14.39 -3.94 18.78
N GLU A 192 13.78 -5.10 19.04
CA GLU A 192 13.89 -6.30 18.20
C GLU A 192 12.85 -6.30 17.07
N GLY A 193 11.99 -5.27 16.99
CA GLY A 193 11.01 -5.12 15.91
C GLY A 193 9.72 -5.92 16.09
N GLN A 194 9.45 -6.41 17.32
CA GLN A 194 8.22 -7.09 17.71
C GLN A 194 7.28 -6.15 18.47
N ALA A 195 5.96 -6.31 18.31
CA ALA A 195 5.01 -5.55 19.10
C ALA A 195 5.23 -5.80 20.60
N THR A 196 5.17 -4.73 21.38
CA THR A 196 5.19 -4.82 22.85
C THR A 196 3.89 -5.44 23.36
N LEU A 197 3.91 -5.99 24.59
CA LEU A 197 2.71 -6.56 25.21
C LEU A 197 1.59 -5.53 25.49
N MET A 198 1.90 -4.24 25.36
CA MET A 198 0.95 -3.13 25.50
C MET A 198 0.52 -2.54 24.15
N SER A 199 1.03 -3.09 23.05
CA SER A 199 0.73 -2.63 21.70
C SER A 199 -0.75 -2.88 21.36
N PRO A 200 -1.44 -1.91 20.73
CA PRO A 200 -2.77 -2.12 20.18
C PRO A 200 -2.72 -2.87 18.83
N VAL A 201 -1.54 -3.21 18.32
CA VAL A 201 -1.38 -3.99 17.09
C VAL A 201 -0.52 -5.20 17.34
N VAL A 202 -0.87 -6.32 16.71
CA VAL A 202 -0.07 -7.54 16.69
C VAL A 202 0.40 -7.74 15.26
N GLU A 203 1.71 -7.67 15.01
CA GLU A 203 2.26 -7.66 13.65
C GLU A 203 1.99 -8.94 12.86
N THR A 204 1.65 -10.04 13.53
CA THR A 204 1.29 -11.32 12.91
C THR A 204 -0.18 -11.42 12.49
N GLU A 205 -1.03 -10.48 12.89
CA GLU A 205 -2.45 -10.43 12.48
C GLU A 205 -2.67 -9.80 11.10
N ILE A 206 -1.59 -9.53 10.35
CA ILE A 206 -1.70 -9.14 8.97
C ILE A 206 -2.01 -10.34 8.07
N GLU A 207 -2.77 -10.08 7.01
CA GLU A 207 -2.96 -11.01 5.91
C GLU A 207 -1.85 -10.77 4.87
N THR A 208 -1.08 -11.83 4.57
CA THR A 208 0.05 -11.78 3.63
C THR A 208 -0.35 -12.32 2.26
N PRO A 209 0.35 -11.93 1.17
CA PRO A 209 0.01 -12.39 -0.17
C PRO A 209 0.03 -13.92 -0.29
N THR A 210 -0.93 -14.47 -1.04
CA THR A 210 -0.86 -15.85 -1.51
C THR A 210 -0.22 -15.84 -2.88
N LEU A 211 0.98 -16.39 -3.01
CA LEU A 211 1.70 -16.43 -4.29
C LEU A 211 1.13 -17.55 -5.18
N PRO A 212 0.51 -17.23 -6.33
CA PRO A 212 0.07 -18.23 -7.30
C PRO A 212 1.27 -18.87 -8.01
N ALA A 213 1.01 -19.85 -8.88
CA ALA A 213 2.04 -20.31 -9.81
C ALA A 213 2.53 -19.14 -10.68
N TYR A 214 3.85 -19.08 -10.91
CA TYR A 214 4.45 -18.04 -11.74
C TYR A 214 3.91 -18.08 -13.17
N ARG A 215 3.80 -16.91 -13.81
CA ARG A 215 3.43 -16.79 -15.23
C ARG A 215 4.67 -16.48 -16.07
N ASP A 216 5.34 -17.52 -16.60
CA ASP A 216 6.46 -17.39 -17.56
C ASP A 216 5.92 -17.14 -18.98
N GLU A 217 5.09 -16.12 -19.14
CA GLU A 217 4.45 -15.76 -20.40
C GLU A 217 5.21 -14.61 -21.08
N ARG A 218 5.54 -14.78 -22.37
CA ARG A 218 6.11 -13.73 -23.21
C ARG A 218 5.01 -13.00 -23.98
N GLY A 219 5.17 -11.70 -24.13
CA GLY A 219 4.17 -10.87 -24.80
C GLY A 219 4.38 -9.40 -24.48
N GLU A 220 3.37 -8.60 -24.75
CA GLU A 220 3.40 -7.17 -24.44
C GLU A 220 2.50 -6.88 -23.25
N PHE A 221 3.09 -6.51 -22.12
CA PHE A 221 2.36 -6.23 -20.88
C PHE A 221 2.51 -4.76 -20.50
N PRO A 222 1.45 -3.95 -20.64
CA PRO A 222 1.50 -2.53 -20.29
C PRO A 222 1.50 -2.33 -18.77
N VAL A 223 2.43 -1.52 -18.29
CA VAL A 223 2.48 -1.07 -16.89
C VAL A 223 2.42 0.46 -16.87
N ASP A 224 1.36 1.01 -16.27
CA ASP A 224 1.20 2.44 -16.05
C ASP A 224 1.99 2.84 -14.80
N VAL A 225 3.04 3.64 -14.98
CA VAL A 225 3.94 4.05 -13.90
C VAL A 225 3.67 5.50 -13.54
N LYS A 226 3.29 5.74 -12.28
CA LYS A 226 3.16 7.10 -11.71
C LYS A 226 4.54 7.63 -11.30
N HIS A 227 4.88 8.83 -11.74
CA HIS A 227 6.15 9.51 -11.41
C HIS A 227 6.02 11.03 -11.55
N ALA A 228 7.06 11.76 -11.11
CA ALA A 228 7.24 13.19 -11.34
C ALA A 228 6.00 14.05 -10.99
N GLY A 229 5.43 13.85 -9.79
CA GLY A 229 4.31 14.62 -9.28
C GLY A 229 2.97 14.20 -9.88
N GLY A 230 2.76 12.89 -10.04
CA GLY A 230 1.50 12.34 -10.55
C GLY A 230 1.39 12.18 -12.07
N LYS A 231 2.43 12.49 -12.85
CA LYS A 231 2.46 12.11 -14.27
C LYS A 231 2.43 10.60 -14.40
N VAL A 232 1.79 10.10 -15.45
CA VAL A 232 1.72 8.66 -15.73
C VAL A 232 2.36 8.37 -17.09
N THR A 233 3.32 7.46 -17.09
CA THR A 233 3.98 6.93 -18.29
C THR A 233 3.73 5.44 -18.37
N ARG A 234 3.24 4.98 -19.52
CA ARG A 234 3.11 3.56 -19.84
C ARG A 234 4.44 3.02 -20.33
N ILE A 235 4.98 2.03 -19.62
CA ILE A 235 6.05 1.15 -20.11
C ILE A 235 5.43 -0.16 -20.62
N THR A 236 6.13 -0.89 -21.48
CA THR A 236 5.67 -2.19 -21.99
C THR A 236 6.75 -3.23 -21.75
N LEU A 237 6.45 -4.19 -20.87
CA LEU A 237 7.33 -5.32 -20.59
C LEU A 237 7.17 -6.40 -21.65
N GLY A 238 8.25 -7.15 -21.90
CA GLY A 238 8.27 -8.30 -22.81
C GLY A 238 7.76 -9.62 -22.20
N HIS A 239 7.34 -9.56 -20.94
CA HIS A 239 6.95 -10.71 -20.13
C HIS A 239 5.88 -10.30 -19.13
N HIS A 240 5.09 -11.27 -18.66
CA HIS A 240 4.08 -11.02 -17.65
C HIS A 240 4.74 -10.61 -16.32
N PRO A 241 4.30 -9.52 -15.64
CA PRO A 241 5.00 -8.98 -14.47
C PRO A 241 4.89 -9.84 -13.20
N PHE A 242 4.02 -10.85 -13.18
CA PHE A 242 3.89 -11.80 -12.06
C PHE A 242 4.59 -13.13 -12.39
N ASP A 243 5.90 -13.06 -12.61
CA ASP A 243 6.76 -14.20 -12.96
C ASP A 243 7.67 -14.65 -11.80
N LEU A 244 7.30 -14.32 -10.56
CA LEU A 244 8.08 -14.72 -9.38
C LEU A 244 7.92 -16.20 -9.06
N VAL A 245 9.03 -16.93 -9.04
CA VAL A 245 9.11 -18.30 -8.48
C VAL A 245 8.95 -18.28 -6.96
N GLY A 246 9.44 -17.23 -6.34
CA GLY A 246 9.36 -16.99 -4.91
C GLY A 246 9.94 -15.65 -4.51
N TRP A 247 9.67 -15.26 -3.28
CA TRP A 247 10.26 -14.08 -2.67
C TRP A 247 10.36 -14.24 -1.16
N GLU A 248 11.27 -13.51 -0.55
CA GLU A 248 11.38 -13.40 0.91
C GLU A 248 11.80 -11.99 1.34
N GLY A 249 11.39 -11.56 2.53
CA GLY A 249 11.83 -10.31 3.13
C GLY A 249 10.75 -9.60 3.94
N ALA A 250 10.95 -8.32 4.20
CA ALA A 250 10.09 -7.47 5.04
C ALA A 250 9.40 -6.32 4.27
N LEU A 251 9.60 -6.22 2.95
CA LEU A 251 8.97 -5.19 2.10
C LEU A 251 8.02 -5.81 1.07
N TYR A 252 6.76 -5.95 1.46
CA TYR A 252 5.72 -6.56 0.65
C TYR A 252 4.37 -5.91 0.95
N PRO A 253 3.38 -6.01 0.04
CA PRO A 253 2.04 -5.56 0.32
C PRO A 253 1.35 -6.48 1.34
N PHE A 254 0.48 -5.92 2.17
CA PHE A 254 -0.29 -6.68 3.16
C PHE A 254 -1.67 -6.07 3.39
N VAL A 255 -2.56 -6.87 3.98
CA VAL A 255 -3.86 -6.43 4.47
C VAL A 255 -3.89 -6.45 5.99
N PHE A 256 -4.47 -5.42 6.61
CA PHE A 256 -4.66 -5.34 8.05
C PHE A 256 -6.13 -4.97 8.34
N ASP A 257 -6.85 -5.84 9.05
CA ASP A 257 -8.22 -5.56 9.45
C ASP A 257 -8.23 -4.47 10.53
N VAL A 258 -9.05 -3.42 10.37
CA VAL A 258 -9.14 -2.38 11.40
C VAL A 258 -9.57 -2.96 12.75
N LYS A 259 -10.30 -4.08 12.75
CA LYS A 259 -10.71 -4.78 13.98
C LYS A 259 -9.56 -5.49 14.69
N SER A 260 -8.44 -5.72 14.00
CA SER A 260 -7.19 -6.22 14.60
C SER A 260 -6.36 -5.09 15.23
N HIS A 261 -6.85 -3.85 15.21
CA HIS A 261 -6.36 -2.80 16.09
C HIS A 261 -7.11 -2.89 17.43
N HIS A 262 -6.42 -3.41 18.45
CA HIS A 262 -6.94 -3.65 19.79
C HIS A 262 -6.94 -2.35 20.58
N GLY A 263 -8.10 -1.68 20.64
CA GLY A 263 -8.21 -0.36 21.24
C GLY A 263 -7.82 -0.34 22.72
N ILE A 264 -7.09 0.70 23.12
CA ILE A 264 -6.64 0.90 24.51
C ILE A 264 -7.62 1.83 25.21
N ALA A 265 -8.31 1.33 26.22
CA ALA A 265 -9.18 2.14 27.07
C ALA A 265 -8.39 2.76 28.24
N ARG A 266 -8.80 3.95 28.66
CA ARG A 266 -8.31 4.62 29.88
C ARG A 266 -9.52 5.17 30.64
N GLU A 267 -9.29 5.49 31.92
CA GLU A 267 -10.30 6.13 32.77
C GLU A 267 -10.80 7.47 32.21
N ILE A 268 -9.94 8.15 31.45
CA ILE A 268 -10.19 9.47 30.85
C ILE A 268 -9.85 9.47 29.35
N HIS A 269 -10.38 10.48 28.65
CA HIS A 269 -10.13 10.74 27.23
C HIS A 269 -8.64 10.66 26.87
N THR A 270 -8.33 9.87 25.85
CA THR A 270 -6.97 9.65 25.36
C THR A 270 -6.64 10.49 24.15
N ALA A 271 -5.45 11.07 24.13
CA ALA A 271 -4.97 11.80 22.96
C ALA A 271 -4.88 10.87 21.72
N PRO A 272 -5.09 11.38 20.49
CA PRO A 272 -5.09 10.60 19.25
C PRO A 272 -3.88 9.67 19.01
N PRO A 273 -2.65 9.96 19.48
CA PRO A 273 -1.52 9.03 19.32
C PRO A 273 -1.75 7.64 19.94
N MET A 274 -2.63 7.51 20.94
CA MET A 274 -3.01 6.21 21.51
C MET A 274 -3.75 5.30 20.51
N HIS A 275 -4.33 5.88 19.46
CA HIS A 275 -5.08 5.20 18.42
C HIS A 275 -4.28 5.07 17.12
N GLN A 276 -2.97 5.35 17.14
CA GLN A 276 -2.17 5.32 15.92
C GLN A 276 -2.09 3.89 15.37
N THR A 277 -2.29 3.69 14.08
CA THR A 277 -2.11 2.39 13.43
C THR A 277 -0.85 2.43 12.60
N PHE A 278 -0.78 3.36 11.66
CA PHE A 278 0.37 3.53 10.79
C PHE A 278 1.09 4.86 11.01
N GLN A 279 2.36 4.86 10.65
CA GLN A 279 3.20 6.04 10.55
C GLN A 279 3.91 6.03 9.22
N SER A 280 4.03 7.22 8.63
CA SER A 280 4.99 7.49 7.56
C SER A 280 6.00 8.51 8.05
N GLY A 281 7.28 8.32 7.72
CA GLY A 281 8.35 9.26 8.05
C GLY A 281 8.64 9.34 9.56
N ASN A 282 9.27 10.43 9.98
CA ASN A 282 9.62 10.71 11.37
C ASN A 282 8.71 11.81 11.93
N VAL A 283 7.53 11.42 12.42
CA VAL A 283 6.55 12.34 13.01
C VAL A 283 7.12 12.95 14.30
N PRO A 284 6.96 14.28 14.54
CA PRO A 284 6.16 15.24 13.78
C PRO A 284 6.92 15.96 12.65
N HIS A 285 8.21 15.68 12.45
CA HIS A 285 9.06 16.44 11.52
C HIS A 285 8.87 16.08 10.05
N SER A 286 8.39 14.86 9.75
CA SER A 286 8.12 14.41 8.39
C SER A 286 7.04 13.33 8.33
N GLY A 287 6.29 13.31 7.23
CA GLY A 287 5.27 12.30 6.96
C GLY A 287 3.96 12.54 7.70
N PHE A 288 3.37 11.50 8.30
CA PHE A 288 2.06 11.56 8.97
C PHE A 288 1.86 10.42 9.96
N SER A 289 0.94 10.62 10.91
CA SER A 289 0.31 9.56 11.71
C SER A 289 -1.06 9.25 11.16
N LEU A 290 -1.40 7.96 11.05
CA LEU A 290 -2.73 7.49 10.65
C LEU A 290 -3.31 6.71 11.81
N CYS A 291 -4.42 7.22 12.36
CA CYS A 291 -5.07 6.66 13.55
C CYS A 291 -6.37 5.94 13.19
N SER A 292 -6.64 4.84 13.90
CA SER A 292 -7.89 4.07 13.79
C SER A 292 -8.66 4.15 15.10
N PHE A 293 -9.81 4.81 15.06
CA PHE A 293 -10.73 4.88 16.19
C PHE A 293 -11.65 3.66 16.16
N VAL A 294 -11.21 2.58 16.81
CA VAL A 294 -11.99 1.34 16.99
C VAL A 294 -12.92 1.42 18.20
N PRO A 295 -13.96 0.58 18.28
CA PRO A 295 -14.78 0.49 19.48
C PRO A 295 -13.93 0.20 20.72
N VAL A 296 -14.06 1.04 21.74
CA VAL A 296 -13.44 0.89 23.06
C VAL A 296 -14.47 1.18 24.13
N MET A 297 -14.24 0.68 25.35
CA MET A 297 -14.98 1.16 26.50
C MET A 297 -14.80 2.68 26.63
N ALA A 298 -15.90 3.40 26.81
CA ALA A 298 -15.84 4.79 27.24
C ALA A 298 -15.08 4.88 28.57
N GLY A 299 -14.43 6.01 28.84
CA GLY A 299 -13.77 6.20 30.11
C GLY A 299 -14.78 6.18 31.25
N TRP A 300 -14.27 5.80 32.41
CA TRP A 300 -15.08 5.55 33.61
C TRP A 300 -14.87 6.61 34.69
N HIS A 301 -14.14 7.70 34.39
CA HIS A 301 -14.10 8.85 35.27
C HIS A 301 -15.51 9.49 35.34
N PRO A 302 -16.07 9.75 36.53
CA PRO A 302 -17.41 10.34 36.66
C PRO A 302 -17.58 11.70 35.98
N LEU A 303 -16.47 12.41 35.74
CA LEU A 303 -16.42 13.72 35.07
C LEU A 303 -15.59 13.67 33.77
N GLU A 304 -15.53 12.51 33.09
CA GLU A 304 -14.84 12.43 31.79
C GLU A 304 -15.46 13.39 30.77
N VAL A 305 -14.61 14.02 29.94
CA VAL A 305 -15.07 14.78 28.78
C VAL A 305 -15.52 13.78 27.69
N PRO A 306 -16.80 13.78 27.28
CA PRO A 306 -17.38 12.74 26.40
C PRO A 306 -16.98 12.87 24.92
N ALA A 307 -16.15 13.83 24.56
CA ALA A 307 -15.81 14.16 23.17
C ALA A 307 -14.36 14.64 23.07
N PRO A 308 -13.76 14.62 21.86
CA PRO A 308 -12.48 15.28 21.64
C PRO A 308 -12.56 16.73 22.11
N TYR A 309 -11.55 17.18 22.85
CA TYR A 309 -11.41 18.59 23.21
C TYR A 309 -11.27 19.44 21.93
N ALA A 310 -11.70 20.70 22.01
CA ALA A 310 -11.49 21.63 20.90
C ALA A 310 -9.99 21.79 20.62
N HIS A 311 -9.59 21.58 19.37
CA HIS A 311 -8.20 21.63 18.88
C HIS A 311 -8.17 21.96 17.39
#